data_AF-A0A2N1KTR8-F1
#
_entry.id   AF-A0A2N1KTR8-F1
#
_cell.length_a   1.000
_cell.length_b   1.000
_cell.length_c   1.000
_cell.angle_alpha   90.00
_cell.angle_beta   90.00
_cell.angle_gamma   90.00
#
_symmetry.space_group_name_H-M   'P 1'
#
loop_
_entity.id
_entity.type
_entity.pdbx_description
1 polymer ?
#
loop_
_entity_poly.entity_id
_entity_poly.type
_entity_poly.pdbx_seq_one_letter_code
_entity_poly.pdbx_strand_id
1 'polypeptide(L)'
;MTLQELFRYISQNPAPFALFLSCLPLLALVTNLWSGQTAPEILRWRYVYMGLVFASAIPGVFAVTLNLYLFLFERQSIWSLNLITQFLPILSMVATLWIIRQKIPFEHIPGFGKLSGFLTLIAALIGVLFLLDRLHFYAVTYIPFSYLVMGFVLLLLLIRFAWTKLF
;
A
#
# COMPACT_ATOMS: atom_id res chain seq x y z
N MET A 1 -23.36 -3.46 9.02
CA MET A 1 -22.28 -2.52 9.34
C MET A 1 -21.88 -1.80 8.07
N THR A 2 -22.12 -0.49 7.98
CA THR A 2 -21.58 0.35 6.92
C THR A 2 -20.08 0.62 7.16
N LEU A 3 -19.33 1.03 6.13
CA LEU A 3 -17.92 1.44 6.33
C LEU A 3 -17.80 2.55 7.39
N GLN A 4 -18.77 3.47 7.41
CA GLN A 4 -18.81 4.58 8.36
C GLN A 4 -19.03 4.09 9.81
N GLU A 5 -19.88 3.07 10.02
CA GLU A 5 -20.05 2.42 11.31
C GLU A 5 -18.80 1.67 11.77
N LEU A 6 -18.08 1.02 10.85
CA LEU A 6 -16.81 0.35 11.13
C LEU A 6 -15.73 1.35 11.56
N PHE A 7 -15.58 2.47 10.86
CA PHE A 7 -14.66 3.54 11.27
C PHE A 7 -15.04 4.14 12.62
N ARG A 8 -16.34 4.34 12.88
CA ARG A 8 -16.83 4.84 14.17
C ARG A 8 -16.52 3.86 15.30
N TYR A 9 -16.71 2.57 15.08
CA TYR A 9 -16.39 1.51 16.04
C TYR A 9 -14.90 1.45 16.36
N ILE A 10 -14.04 1.49 15.33
CA ILE A 10 -12.57 1.51 15.51
C ILE A 10 -12.12 2.81 16.19
N SER A 11 -12.74 3.95 15.86
CA SER A 11 -12.43 5.23 16.49
C SER A 11 -12.84 5.27 17.97
N GLN A 12 -13.91 4.56 18.35
CA GLN A 12 -14.37 4.46 19.74
C GLN A 12 -13.53 3.49 20.57
N ASN A 13 -12.98 2.44 19.98
CA ASN A 13 -12.10 1.47 20.63
C ASN A 13 -10.86 1.18 19.76
N PRO A 14 -9.86 2.08 19.75
CA PRO A 14 -8.69 1.94 18.87
C PRO A 14 -7.70 0.86 19.32
N ALA A 15 -7.72 0.49 20.60
CA ALA A 15 -6.77 -0.44 21.21
C ALA A 15 -6.66 -1.81 20.49
N PRO A 16 -7.74 -2.57 20.23
CA PRO A 16 -7.64 -3.88 19.57
C PRO A 16 -7.09 -3.80 18.15
N PHE A 17 -7.49 -2.78 17.38
CA PHE A 17 -6.99 -2.58 16.02
C PHE A 17 -5.50 -2.21 16.01
N ALA A 18 -5.10 -1.31 16.93
CA ALA A 18 -3.71 -0.91 17.07
C ALA A 18 -2.81 -2.05 17.56
N LEU A 19 -3.29 -2.88 18.48
CA LEU A 19 -2.59 -4.07 18.96
C LEU A 19 -2.44 -5.12 17.86
N PHE A 20 -3.48 -5.38 17.07
CA PHE A 20 -3.39 -6.30 15.94
C PHE A 20 -2.32 -5.84 14.94
N LEU A 21 -2.35 -4.57 14.54
CA LEU A 21 -1.40 -4.00 13.58
C LEU A 21 0.02 -3.92 14.13
N SER A 22 0.21 -3.63 15.42
CA SER A 22 1.55 -3.61 16.03
C SER A 22 2.10 -5.01 16.28
N CYS A 23 1.23 -6.01 16.43
CA CYS A 23 1.63 -7.41 16.54
C CYS A 23 2.24 -7.95 15.25
N LEU A 24 1.79 -7.50 14.07
CA LEU A 24 2.33 -7.96 12.78
C LEU A 24 3.86 -7.76 12.61
N PRO A 25 4.43 -6.56 12.81
CA PRO A 25 5.88 -6.37 12.74
C PRO A 25 6.61 -7.11 13.87
N LEU A 26 6.00 -7.26 15.05
CA LEU A 26 6.58 -8.06 16.15
C LEU A 26 6.66 -9.54 15.77
N LEU A 27 5.60 -10.10 15.18
CA LEU A 27 5.60 -11.47 14.67
C LEU A 27 6.60 -11.64 13.53
N ALA A 28 6.76 -10.63 12.67
CA ALA A 28 7.82 -10.63 11.66
C ALA A 28 9.21 -10.66 12.30
N LEU A 29 9.46 -9.90 13.38
CA LEU A 29 10.72 -9.98 14.12
C LEU A 29 10.95 -11.36 14.74
N VAL A 30 9.96 -11.91 15.44
CA VAL A 30 10.06 -13.22 16.09
C VAL A 30 10.31 -14.32 15.07
N THR A 31 9.57 -14.33 13.96
CA THR A 31 9.81 -15.28 12.86
C THR A 31 11.18 -15.10 12.24
N ASN A 32 11.71 -13.87 12.19
CA ASN A 32 13.07 -13.60 11.73
C ASN A 32 14.15 -14.14 12.66
N LEU A 33 13.92 -14.06 13.97
CA LEU A 33 14.80 -14.62 15.00
C LEU A 33 14.79 -16.16 14.96
N TRP A 34 13.63 -16.76 14.70
CA TRP A 34 13.44 -18.22 14.72
C TRP A 34 13.75 -18.94 13.41
N SER A 35 13.75 -18.26 12.26
CA SER A 35 13.93 -18.88 10.93
C SER A 35 15.34 -19.42 10.65
N GLY A 36 16.23 -19.39 11.64
CA GLY A 36 17.62 -19.82 11.51
C GLY A 36 18.48 -18.79 10.77
N GLN A 37 19.72 -19.15 10.50
CA GLN A 37 20.67 -18.31 9.75
C GLN A 37 21.03 -18.90 8.39
N THR A 38 20.64 -20.16 8.13
CA THR A 38 20.99 -20.85 6.89
C THR A 38 19.88 -20.70 5.85
N ALA A 39 20.26 -20.54 4.58
CA ALA A 39 19.34 -20.40 3.45
C ALA A 39 18.24 -21.50 3.39
N PRO A 40 18.52 -22.81 3.59
CA PRO A 40 17.49 -23.84 3.52
C PRO A 40 16.50 -23.81 4.69
N GLU A 41 16.92 -23.38 5.88
CA GLU A 41 16.02 -23.22 7.03
C GLU A 41 15.05 -22.06 6.81
N ILE A 42 15.59 -20.93 6.35
CA ILE A 42 14.85 -19.71 6.07
C ILE A 42 13.76 -19.96 5.00
N LEU A 43 14.08 -20.75 3.96
CA LEU A 43 13.14 -21.14 2.90
C LEU A 43 11.94 -21.99 3.38
N ARG A 44 12.05 -22.71 4.51
CA ARG A 44 10.91 -23.46 5.10
C ARG A 44 9.83 -22.52 5.65
N TRP A 45 10.24 -21.36 6.17
CA TRP A 45 9.35 -20.36 6.78
C TRP A 45 8.65 -19.45 5.78
N ARG A 46 8.94 -19.62 4.50
CA ARG A 46 8.42 -18.84 3.37
C ARG A 46 6.91 -18.67 3.33
N TYR A 47 6.13 -19.70 3.70
CA TYR A 47 4.67 -19.59 3.78
C TYR A 47 4.20 -18.73 4.96
N VAL A 48 4.94 -18.74 6.07
CA VAL A 48 4.67 -17.86 7.22
C VAL A 48 4.96 -16.42 6.85
N TYR A 49 6.09 -16.17 6.19
CA TYR A 49 6.42 -14.84 5.65
C TYR A 49 5.38 -14.36 4.63
N MET A 50 4.89 -15.22 3.75
CA MET A 50 3.78 -14.91 2.84
C MET A 50 2.54 -14.44 3.63
N GLY A 51 2.12 -15.19 4.65
CA GLY A 51 0.98 -14.82 5.49
C GLY A 51 1.13 -13.46 6.16
N LEU A 52 2.29 -13.18 6.76
CA LEU A 52 2.59 -11.90 7.43
C LEU A 52 2.61 -10.71 6.47
N VAL A 53 3.18 -10.91 5.28
CA VAL A 53 3.15 -9.91 4.21
C VAL A 53 1.71 -9.59 3.84
N PHE A 54 0.88 -10.58 3.50
CA PHE A 54 -0.49 -10.31 3.06
C PHE A 54 -1.33 -9.70 4.18
N ALA A 55 -1.18 -10.19 5.41
CA ALA A 55 -1.89 -9.67 6.58
C ALA A 55 -1.57 -8.18 6.87
N SER A 56 -0.34 -7.74 6.61
CA SER A 56 0.05 -6.33 6.78
C SER A 56 -0.23 -5.47 5.55
N ALA A 57 -0.07 -6.02 4.35
CA ALA A 57 -0.22 -5.28 3.09
C ALA A 57 -1.68 -4.92 2.78
N ILE A 58 -2.64 -5.81 3.05
CA ILE A 58 -4.06 -5.53 2.79
C ILE A 58 -4.55 -4.28 3.54
N PRO A 59 -4.42 -4.19 4.88
CA PRO A 59 -4.84 -2.99 5.61
C PRO A 59 -3.97 -1.76 5.28
N GLY A 60 -2.68 -1.95 5.01
CA GLY A 60 -1.77 -0.86 4.61
C GLY A 60 -2.18 -0.21 3.28
N VAL A 61 -2.39 -1.01 2.23
CA VAL A 61 -2.82 -0.52 0.92
C VAL A 61 -4.20 0.12 0.98
N PHE A 62 -5.12 -0.47 1.73
CA PHE A 62 -6.46 0.11 1.93
C PHE A 62 -6.36 1.51 2.55
N ALA A 63 -5.56 1.66 3.61
CA ALA A 63 -5.34 2.95 4.25
C ALA A 63 -4.69 3.98 3.32
N VAL A 64 -3.69 3.59 2.51
CA VAL A 64 -3.07 4.48 1.50
C VAL A 64 -4.13 4.95 0.51
N THR A 65 -4.90 4.03 -0.07
CA THR A 65 -5.90 4.33 -1.10
C THR A 65 -6.99 5.25 -0.56
N LEU A 66 -7.48 4.98 0.65
CA LEU A 66 -8.50 5.79 1.31
C LEU A 66 -8.02 7.21 1.60
N ASN A 67 -6.82 7.37 2.16
CA ASN A 67 -6.24 8.69 2.43
C ASN A 67 -6.12 9.50 1.14
N LEU A 68 -5.70 8.87 0.05
CA LEU A 68 -5.54 9.55 -1.24
C LEU A 68 -6.88 9.96 -1.83
N TYR A 69 -7.90 9.12 -1.72
CA TYR A 69 -9.25 9.49 -2.13
C TYR A 69 -9.76 10.70 -1.34
N LEU A 70 -9.67 10.67 -0.01
CA LEU A 70 -10.11 11.77 0.87
C LEU A 70 -9.32 13.06 0.62
N PHE A 71 -8.02 12.94 0.35
CA PHE A 71 -7.15 14.07 0.10
C PHE A 71 -7.39 14.72 -1.26
N LEU A 72 -7.46 13.93 -2.34
CA LEU A 72 -7.60 14.43 -3.71
C LEU A 72 -9.04 14.88 -4.03
N PHE A 73 -10.06 14.11 -3.63
CA PHE A 73 -11.44 14.37 -4.03
C PHE A 73 -12.24 15.17 -3.01
N GLU A 74 -12.08 14.86 -1.72
CA GLU A 74 -12.85 15.52 -0.66
C GLU A 74 -12.12 16.72 -0.04
N ARG A 75 -10.84 16.93 -0.35
CA ARG A 75 -9.96 17.95 0.24
C ARG A 75 -10.07 18.01 1.76
N GLN A 76 -10.34 16.87 2.41
CA GLN A 76 -10.47 16.83 3.85
C GLN A 76 -9.13 17.20 4.48
N SER A 77 -9.18 18.03 5.51
CA SER A 77 -7.96 18.42 6.21
C SER A 77 -7.35 17.19 6.89
N ILE A 78 -6.04 17.00 6.72
CA ILE A 78 -5.26 15.91 7.32
C ILE A 78 -5.32 15.95 8.87
N TRP A 79 -5.79 17.07 9.43
CA TRP A 79 -5.89 17.34 10.87
C TRP A 79 -7.13 16.75 11.53
N SER A 80 -8.22 16.53 10.78
CA SER A 80 -9.43 15.87 11.29
C SER A 80 -9.38 14.34 11.14
N LEU A 81 -8.29 13.85 10.57
CA LEU A 81 -8.10 12.44 10.27
C LEU A 81 -7.63 11.68 11.50
N ASN A 82 -8.22 10.51 11.72
CA ASN A 82 -7.88 9.69 12.86
C ASN A 82 -6.54 8.98 12.57
N LEU A 83 -5.44 9.56 13.07
CA LEU A 83 -4.06 9.13 12.80
C LEU A 83 -3.86 7.62 13.01
N ILE A 84 -4.54 7.05 14.00
CA ILE A 84 -4.43 5.62 14.33
C ILE A 84 -5.02 4.74 13.23
N THR A 85 -6.16 5.09 12.65
CA THR A 85 -6.81 4.21 11.65
C THR A 85 -6.21 4.35 10.26
N GLN A 86 -5.54 5.48 10.00
CA GLN A 86 -5.06 5.83 8.67
C GLN A 86 -3.54 5.75 8.52
N PHE A 87 -2.75 6.14 9.53
CA PHE A 87 -1.29 6.07 9.44
C PHE A 87 -0.72 4.78 10.02
N LEU A 88 -1.32 4.24 11.08
CA LEU A 88 -0.82 3.03 11.73
C LEU A 88 -0.76 1.81 10.78
N PRO A 89 -1.75 1.57 9.89
CA PRO A 89 -1.67 0.45 8.94
C PRO A 89 -0.51 0.59 7.96
N ILE A 90 -0.23 1.82 7.53
CA ILE A 90 0.85 2.14 6.59
C ILE A 90 2.21 1.90 7.27
N LEU A 91 2.37 2.43 8.49
CA LEU A 91 3.58 2.24 9.30
C LEU A 91 3.83 0.75 9.61
N SER A 92 2.79 0.02 10.02
CA SER A 92 2.87 -1.42 10.29
C SER A 92 3.27 -2.21 9.05
N MET A 93 2.68 -1.91 7.89
CA MET A 93 3.06 -2.53 6.62
C MET A 93 4.53 -2.27 6.29
N VAL A 94 4.97 -1.01 6.31
CA VAL A 94 6.36 -0.65 5.98
C VAL A 94 7.34 -1.33 6.93
N ALA A 95 7.06 -1.32 8.25
CA ALA A 95 7.89 -1.98 9.24
C ALA A 95 7.96 -3.50 8.99
N THR A 96 6.82 -4.16 8.79
CA THR A 96 6.73 -5.61 8.57
C THR A 96 7.50 -6.01 7.31
N LEU A 97 7.28 -5.32 6.19
CA LEU A 97 7.99 -5.58 4.95
C LEU A 97 9.50 -5.33 5.09
N TRP A 98 9.89 -4.23 5.74
CA TRP A 98 11.30 -3.92 5.94
C TRP A 98 12.03 -4.99 6.74
N ILE A 99 11.42 -5.48 7.84
CA ILE A 99 11.99 -6.55 8.66
C ILE A 99 12.16 -7.85 7.86
N ILE A 100 11.14 -8.25 7.09
CA ILE A 100 11.18 -9.49 6.30
C ILE A 100 12.24 -9.40 5.20
N ARG A 101 12.36 -8.24 4.55
CA ARG A 101 13.35 -8.00 3.48
C ARG A 101 14.79 -8.20 3.95
N GLN A 102 15.08 -8.02 5.24
CA GLN A 102 16.43 -8.18 5.78
C GLN A 102 16.91 -9.64 5.77
N LYS A 103 16.01 -10.62 5.73
CA LYS A 103 16.40 -12.05 5.72
C LYS A 103 16.05 -12.81 4.46
N ILE A 104 14.96 -12.47 3.79
CA ILE A 104 14.55 -13.16 2.56
C ILE A 104 14.33 -12.14 1.45
N PRO A 105 14.98 -12.31 0.29
CA PRO A 105 14.60 -11.56 -0.89
C PRO A 105 13.17 -11.93 -1.28
N PHE A 106 12.33 -10.91 -1.47
CA PHE A 106 10.90 -11.08 -1.72
C PHE A 106 10.57 -11.97 -2.93
N GLU A 107 11.49 -12.14 -3.88
CA GLU A 107 11.38 -13.04 -5.02
C GLU A 107 11.16 -14.51 -4.62
N HIS A 108 11.67 -14.91 -3.45
CA HIS A 108 11.47 -16.26 -2.95
C HIS A 108 10.12 -16.45 -2.27
N ILE A 109 9.40 -15.37 -1.94
CA ILE A 109 8.09 -15.45 -1.29
C ILE A 109 7.01 -15.73 -2.35
N PRO A 110 6.27 -16.84 -2.23
CA PRO A 110 5.24 -17.20 -3.19
C PRO A 110 4.16 -16.11 -3.24
N GLY A 111 3.82 -15.66 -4.45
CA GLY A 111 2.82 -14.62 -4.67
C GLY A 111 3.34 -13.17 -4.58
N PHE A 112 4.57 -12.94 -4.10
CA PHE A 112 5.08 -11.57 -3.92
C PHE A 112 5.50 -10.89 -5.23
N GLY A 113 5.91 -11.64 -6.25
CA GLY A 113 6.19 -11.09 -7.58
C GLY A 113 5.01 -10.28 -8.16
N LYS A 114 3.76 -10.62 -7.77
CA LYS A 114 2.55 -9.86 -8.12
C LYS A 114 2.33 -8.63 -7.23
N LEU A 115 2.84 -8.63 -6.00
CA LEU A 115 2.67 -7.55 -5.01
C LEU A 115 3.49 -6.31 -5.36
N SER A 116 4.72 -6.48 -5.85
CA SER A 116 5.51 -5.38 -6.42
C SER A 116 4.82 -4.77 -7.64
N GLY A 117 4.25 -5.63 -8.51
CA GLY A 117 3.38 -5.21 -9.63
C GLY A 117 2.12 -4.46 -9.17
N PHE A 118 1.52 -4.88 -8.06
CA PHE A 118 0.34 -4.22 -7.49
C PHE A 118 0.67 -2.86 -6.88
N LEU A 119 1.78 -2.75 -6.15
CA LEU A 119 2.28 -1.49 -5.59
C LEU A 119 2.64 -0.49 -6.69
N THR A 120 3.26 -0.96 -7.78
CA THR A 120 3.56 -0.11 -8.95
C THR A 120 2.29 0.30 -9.69
N LEU A 121 1.31 -0.58 -9.84
CA LEU A 121 -0.02 -0.23 -10.38
C LEU A 121 -0.71 0.83 -9.53
N ILE A 122 -0.70 0.66 -8.21
CA ILE A 122 -1.26 1.64 -7.26
C ILE A 122 -0.49 2.95 -7.38
N ALA A 123 0.85 2.93 -7.34
CA ALA A 123 1.66 4.14 -7.49
C ALA A 123 1.41 4.85 -8.85
N ALA A 124 1.24 4.09 -9.92
CA ALA A 124 0.88 4.63 -11.24
C ALA A 124 -0.52 5.25 -11.23
N LEU A 125 -1.51 4.55 -10.67
CA LEU A 125 -2.88 5.06 -10.54
C LEU A 125 -2.91 6.34 -9.70
N ILE A 126 -2.16 6.37 -8.60
CA ILE A 126 -2.00 7.55 -7.75
C ILE A 126 -1.32 8.68 -8.52
N GLY A 127 -0.26 8.40 -9.26
CA GLY A 127 0.42 9.40 -10.10
C GLY A 127 -0.52 10.00 -11.13
N VAL A 128 -1.38 9.19 -11.75
CA VAL A 128 -2.43 9.64 -12.67
C VAL A 128 -3.47 10.51 -11.97
N LEU A 129 -4.00 10.05 -10.84
CA LEU A 129 -5.00 10.81 -10.06
C LEU A 129 -4.44 12.13 -9.55
N PHE A 130 -3.18 12.14 -9.11
CA PHE A 130 -2.46 13.35 -8.70
C PHE A 130 -2.25 14.31 -9.85
N LEU A 131 -1.86 13.82 -11.04
CA LEU A 131 -1.79 14.64 -12.25
C LEU A 131 -3.15 15.23 -12.60
N LEU A 132 -4.23 14.44 -12.55
CA LEU A 132 -5.59 14.89 -12.83
C LEU A 132 -6.06 16.00 -11.89
N ASP A 133 -5.82 15.86 -10.58
CA ASP A 133 -6.18 16.87 -9.58
C ASP A 133 -5.30 18.14 -9.71
N ARG A 134 -3.97 17.97 -9.84
CA ARG A 134 -3.03 19.09 -9.96
C ARG A 134 -3.25 19.89 -11.25
N LEU A 135 -3.69 19.24 -12.32
CA LEU A 135 -4.07 19.89 -13.58
C LEU A 135 -5.32 20.77 -13.46
N HIS A 136 -5.98 20.84 -12.29
CA HIS A 136 -7.14 21.69 -12.06
C HIS A 136 -8.18 21.57 -13.19
N PHE A 137 -8.55 20.34 -13.57
CA PHE A 137 -9.73 20.07 -14.42
C PHE A 137 -11.07 20.50 -13.75
N TYR A 138 -11.02 21.34 -12.73
CA TYR A 138 -12.17 21.87 -12.00
C TYR A 138 -12.46 23.35 -12.29
N ALA A 139 -11.65 24.03 -13.09
CA ALA A 139 -11.90 25.42 -13.43
C ALA A 139 -11.72 25.68 -14.93
N VAL A 140 -12.86 25.63 -15.62
CA VAL A 140 -13.17 26.38 -16.85
C VAL A 140 -12.55 25.83 -18.15
N THR A 141 -13.45 25.33 -19.00
CA THR A 141 -13.36 25.13 -20.46
C THR A 141 -13.32 23.68 -20.91
N TYR A 142 -14.17 23.43 -21.91
CA TYR A 142 -14.36 22.26 -22.76
C TYR A 142 -13.04 21.65 -23.25
N ILE A 143 -12.36 20.86 -22.42
CA ILE A 143 -11.21 20.08 -22.87
C ILE A 143 -11.77 18.78 -23.49
N PRO A 144 -11.58 18.54 -24.80
CA PRO A 144 -12.14 17.37 -25.44
C PRO A 144 -11.51 16.10 -24.87
N PHE A 145 -12.34 15.08 -24.68
CA PHE A 145 -12.02 13.77 -24.11
C PHE A 145 -10.74 13.12 -24.70
N SER A 146 -10.39 13.48 -25.94
CA SER A 146 -9.16 13.09 -26.63
C SER A 146 -7.87 13.43 -25.89
N TYR A 147 -7.79 14.56 -25.18
CA TYR A 147 -6.57 14.92 -24.42
C TYR A 147 -6.40 14.08 -23.15
N LEU A 148 -7.50 13.69 -22.52
CA LEU A 148 -7.49 12.78 -21.37
C LEU A 148 -6.99 11.39 -21.80
N VAL A 149 -7.51 10.89 -22.92
CA VAL A 149 -7.08 9.62 -23.52
C VAL A 149 -5.62 9.68 -23.96
N MET A 150 -5.17 10.79 -24.56
CA MET A 150 -3.75 10.98 -24.89
C MET A 150 -2.85 10.95 -23.65
N GLY A 151 -3.21 11.64 -22.57
CA GLY A 151 -2.44 11.62 -21.33
C GLY A 151 -2.34 10.21 -20.74
N PHE A 152 -3.44 9.46 -20.74
CA PHE A 152 -3.48 8.08 -20.28
C PHE A 152 -2.61 7.15 -21.13
N VAL A 153 -2.69 7.26 -22.46
CA VAL A 153 -1.86 6.48 -23.40
C VAL A 153 -0.38 6.85 -23.26
N LEU A 154 -0.05 8.13 -23.15
CA LEU A 154 1.32 8.61 -22.98
C LEU A 154 1.93 8.08 -21.68
N LEU A 155 1.15 8.05 -20.60
CA LEU A 155 1.58 7.54 -19.31
C LEU A 155 1.78 6.02 -19.32
N LEU A 156 0.88 5.26 -19.96
CA LEU A 156 1.07 3.81 -20.17
C LEU A 156 2.32 3.52 -21.01
N LEU A 157 2.60 4.34 -22.03
CA LEU A 157 3.81 4.21 -22.83
C LEU A 157 5.07 4.52 -22.02
N LEU A 158 5.06 5.57 -21.18
CA LEU A 158 6.18 5.89 -20.30
C LEU A 158 6.46 4.78 -19.28
N ILE A 159 5.42 4.19 -18.69
CA ILE A 159 5.57 3.05 -17.77
C ILE A 159 6.14 1.84 -18.50
N ARG A 160 5.61 1.52 -19.69
CA ARG A 160 6.14 0.44 -20.53
C ARG A 160 7.61 0.66 -20.86
N PHE A 161 7.97 1.89 -21.25
CA PHE A 161 9.34 2.23 -21.60
C PHE A 161 10.28 2.17 -20.39
N ALA A 162 9.82 2.63 -19.21
CA ALA A 162 10.56 2.52 -17.97
C ALA A 162 10.82 1.06 -17.58
N TRP A 163 9.83 0.17 -17.74
CA TRP A 163 10.01 -1.27 -17.51
C TRP A 163 10.99 -1.93 -18.49
N THR A 164 11.04 -1.48 -19.74
CA THR A 164 11.95 -2.05 -20.75
C THR A 164 13.40 -1.56 -20.59
N LYS A 165 13.64 -0.53 -19.78
CA LYS A 165 14.99 -0.01 -19.48
C LYS A 165 15.51 -0.42 -18.11
N LEU A 166 14.64 -0.83 -17.19
CA LEU A 166 15.00 -1.23 -15.82
C LEU A 166 15.13 -2.76 -15.65
N PHE A 167 14.69 -3.55 -16.63
CA PHE A 167 14.92 -4.99 -16.80
C PHE A 167 15.56 -5.25 -18.15
#